data_AF-A0ABD0P2I0-F1
#
_entry.id   AF-A0ABD0P2I0-F1
#
_cell.length_a   1.000
_cell.length_b   1.000
_cell.length_c   1.000
_cell.angle_alpha   90.00
_cell.angle_beta   90.00
_cell.angle_gamma   90.00
#
_symmetry.space_group_name_H-M   'P 1'
#
loop_
_entity.id
_entity.type
_entity.pdbx_description
1 polymer ?
#
loop_
_entity_poly.entity_id
_entity_poly.type
_entity_poly.pdbx_seq_one_letter_code
_entity_poly.pdbx_strand_id
1 'polypeptide(L)'
;GRSMAAMVVAERHLWLTLSDMNEKDRVFLLDAPLESSGLFGHAVNSVISRYQEARKQAAAFQRLCGCWVSSYREVQKAQCRDSRSP
;
A
#
# COMPACT_ATOMS: atom_id res chain seq x y z
N GLY A 1 12.93 -31.00 -16.09
CA GLY A 1 12.96 -30.26 -14.81
C GLY A 1 13.50 -28.85 -14.97
N ARG A 2 14.79 -28.70 -15.29
CA ARG A 2 15.49 -27.39 -15.33
C ARG A 2 14.85 -26.32 -16.21
N SER A 3 14.38 -26.66 -17.42
CA SER A 3 13.74 -25.71 -18.33
C SER A 3 12.38 -25.19 -17.82
N MET A 4 11.60 -26.05 -17.15
CA MET A 4 10.34 -25.64 -16.51
C MET A 4 10.61 -24.73 -15.30
N ALA A 5 11.62 -25.07 -14.48
CA ALA A 5 12.00 -24.22 -13.35
C ALA A 5 12.44 -22.82 -13.80
N ALA A 6 13.23 -22.72 -14.87
CA ALA A 6 13.65 -21.43 -15.45
C ALA A 6 12.46 -20.61 -15.98
N MET A 7 11.47 -21.27 -16.62
CA MET A 7 10.26 -20.61 -17.10
C MET A 7 9.42 -20.04 -15.94
N VAL A 8 9.23 -20.82 -14.86
CA VAL A 8 8.48 -20.37 -13.67
C VAL A 8 9.17 -19.18 -13.00
N VAL A 9 10.50 -19.18 -12.93
CA VAL A 9 11.28 -18.04 -12.41
C VAL A 9 11.08 -16.81 -13.29
N ALA A 10 11.17 -16.95 -14.62
CA ALA A 10 10.98 -15.83 -15.54
C ALA A 10 9.56 -15.23 -15.44
N GLU A 11 8.54 -16.08 -15.35
CA GLU A 11 7.15 -15.66 -15.17
C GLU A 11 6.98 -14.86 -13.87
N ARG A 12 7.54 -15.37 -12.77
CA ARG A 12 7.52 -14.70 -11.46
C ARG A 12 8.18 -13.32 -11.49
N HIS A 13 9.35 -13.22 -12.13
CA HIS A 13 10.02 -11.93 -12.32
C HIS A 13 9.20 -10.97 -13.17
N LEU A 14 8.54 -11.45 -14.22
CA LEU A 14 7.69 -10.63 -15.08
C LEU A 14 6.49 -10.07 -14.31
N TRP A 15 5.74 -10.94 -13.61
CA TRP A 15 4.58 -10.52 -12.81
C TRP A 15 4.95 -9.44 -11.80
N LEU A 16 6.07 -9.60 -11.10
CA LEU A 16 6.52 -8.61 -10.12
C LEU A 16 7.10 -7.34 -10.74
N THR A 17 7.64 -7.40 -11.96
CA THR A 17 8.12 -6.22 -12.68
C THR A 17 6.98 -5.37 -13.22
N LEU A 18 5.88 -6.00 -13.63
CA LEU A 18 4.67 -5.32 -14.11
C LEU A 18 3.77 -4.82 -12.98
N SER A 19 3.95 -5.34 -11.77
CA SER A 19 3.20 -4.90 -10.60
C SER A 19 3.78 -3.57 -10.09
N ASP A 20 2.92 -2.58 -9.82
CA ASP A 20 3.30 -1.31 -9.17
C ASP A 20 3.55 -1.54 -7.67
N MET A 21 4.58 -2.33 -7.37
CA MET A 21 4.97 -2.75 -6.03
C MET A 21 6.30 -2.11 -5.63
N ASN A 22 6.46 -1.88 -4.34
CA ASN A 22 7.73 -1.38 -3.81
C ASN A 22 8.85 -2.42 -4.01
N GLU A 23 10.04 -1.95 -4.38
CA GLU A 23 11.24 -2.77 -4.61
C GLU A 23 11.52 -3.74 -3.46
N LYS A 24 11.32 -3.28 -2.22
CA LYS A 24 11.54 -4.10 -1.01
C LYS A 24 10.62 -5.32 -0.96
N ASP A 25 9.35 -5.14 -1.28
CA ASP A 25 8.37 -6.22 -1.32
C ASP A 25 8.62 -7.14 -2.51
N ARG A 26 9.04 -6.57 -3.65
CA ARG A 26 9.42 -7.31 -4.84
C ARG A 26 10.60 -8.26 -4.58
N VAL A 27 11.71 -7.75 -4.03
CA VAL A 27 12.89 -8.56 -3.72
C VAL A 27 12.55 -9.65 -2.71
N PHE A 28 11.79 -9.32 -1.67
CA PHE A 28 11.30 -10.31 -0.70
C PHE A 28 10.49 -11.43 -1.37
N LEU A 29 9.61 -11.08 -2.30
CA LEU A 29 8.84 -12.04 -3.08
C LEU A 29 9.62 -12.73 -4.17
N LEU A 30 10.88 -12.37 -4.46
CA LEU A 30 11.79 -13.09 -5.34
C LEU A 30 12.71 -14.04 -4.57
N ASP A 31 13.06 -13.69 -3.33
CA ASP A 31 13.90 -14.54 -2.49
C ASP A 31 13.13 -15.69 -1.83
N ALA A 32 11.79 -15.59 -1.77
CA ALA A 32 10.97 -16.66 -1.22
C ALA A 32 11.11 -17.98 -2.02
N PRO A 33 11.12 -19.15 -1.38
CA PRO A 33 11.16 -20.43 -2.07
C PRO A 33 9.87 -20.65 -2.88
N LEU A 34 9.99 -21.35 -4.02
CA LEU A 34 8.84 -21.79 -4.80
C LEU A 34 8.16 -22.96 -4.05
N GLU A 35 6.87 -22.81 -3.78
CA GLU A 35 6.05 -23.88 -3.21
C GLU A 35 5.14 -24.47 -4.28
N SER A 36 4.86 -25.77 -4.19
CA SER A 36 3.94 -26.44 -5.12
C SER A 36 2.49 -25.94 -4.99
N SER A 37 2.17 -25.28 -3.88
CA SER A 37 0.89 -24.64 -3.60
C SER A 37 0.69 -23.31 -4.36
N GLY A 38 1.75 -22.68 -4.88
CA GLY A 38 1.66 -21.45 -5.65
C GLY A 38 3.00 -20.72 -5.87
N LEU A 39 3.02 -19.80 -6.85
CA LEU A 39 4.21 -19.06 -7.33
C LEU A 39 5.02 -18.31 -6.25
N PHE A 40 4.37 -17.92 -5.15
CA PHE A 40 4.97 -17.12 -4.07
C PHE A 40 4.80 -17.74 -2.68
N GLY A 41 4.13 -18.89 -2.58
CA GLY A 41 3.84 -19.56 -1.31
C GLY A 41 3.21 -18.64 -0.25
N HIS A 42 3.56 -18.87 1.01
CA HIS A 42 3.08 -18.06 2.13
C HIS A 42 3.63 -16.62 2.17
N ALA A 43 4.73 -16.31 1.46
CA ALA A 43 5.39 -15.00 1.51
C ALA A 43 4.49 -13.86 0.99
N VAL A 44 3.61 -14.15 0.02
CA VAL A 44 2.66 -13.16 -0.50
C VAL A 44 1.68 -12.66 0.55
N ASN A 45 1.30 -13.51 1.52
CA ASN A 45 0.37 -13.13 2.59
C ASN A 45 0.98 -12.06 3.50
N SER A 46 2.29 -12.12 3.76
CA SER A 46 2.99 -11.10 4.54
C SER A 46 2.95 -9.74 3.84
N VAL A 47 3.17 -9.70 2.52
CA VAL A 47 3.08 -8.47 1.74
C VAL A 47 1.66 -7.92 1.71
N ILE A 48 0.65 -8.78 1.51
CA ILE A 48 -0.76 -8.40 1.56
C ILE A 48 -1.12 -7.80 2.92
N SER A 49 -0.67 -8.41 4.03
CA SER A 49 -0.94 -7.89 5.38
C SER A 49 -0.35 -6.49 5.57
N ARG A 50 0.93 -6.29 5.21
CA ARG A 50 1.58 -4.97 5.29
C ARG A 50 0.86 -3.93 4.45
N TYR A 51 0.43 -4.30 3.24
CA TYR A 51 -0.32 -3.41 2.36
C TYR A 51 -1.68 -3.02 2.96
N GLN A 52 -2.40 -3.97 3.55
CA GLN A 52 -3.67 -3.69 4.23
C GLN A 52 -3.48 -2.77 5.43
N GLU A 53 -2.43 -2.98 6.23
CA GLU A 53 -2.10 -2.10 7.36
C GLU A 53 -1.76 -0.69 6.90
N ALA A 54 -0.90 -0.55 5.88
CA ALA A 54 -0.57 0.74 5.29
C ALA A 54 -1.82 1.45 4.75
N ARG A 55 -2.75 0.71 4.12
CA ARG A 55 -4.04 1.26 3.67
C ARG A 55 -4.92 1.73 4.82
N LYS A 56 -4.99 0.98 5.92
CA LYS A 56 -5.75 1.39 7.12
C LYS A 56 -5.16 2.68 7.72
N GLN A 57 -3.83 2.77 7.79
CA GLN A 57 -3.13 3.96 8.26
C GLN A 57 -3.37 5.16 7.33
N ALA A 58 -3.27 4.97 6.01
CA ALA A 58 -3.55 6.03 5.03
C ALA A 58 -5.00 6.54 5.14
N ALA A 59 -5.97 5.63 5.30
CA ALA A 59 -7.36 6.01 5.51
C ALA A 59 -7.59 6.76 6.84
N ALA A 60 -6.90 6.36 7.91
CA ALA A 60 -6.94 7.06 9.19
C ALA A 60 -6.32 8.46 9.07
N PHE A 61 -5.17 8.58 8.40
CA PHE A 61 -4.52 9.86 8.14
C PHE A 61 -5.41 10.78 7.29
N GLN A 62 -6.03 10.27 6.23
CA GLN A 62 -6.94 11.04 5.40
C GLN A 62 -8.16 11.55 6.19
N ARG A 63 -8.70 10.75 7.11
CA ARG A 63 -9.77 11.20 8.03
C ARG A 63 -9.29 12.29 8.96
N LEU A 64 -8.11 12.12 9.57
CA LEU A 64 -7.51 13.14 10.43
C LEU A 64 -7.32 14.44 9.65
N CYS A 65 -6.59 14.43 8.54
CA CYS A 65 -6.39 15.61 7.71
C CYS A 65 -7.72 16.23 7.25
N GLY A 66 -8.71 15.43 6.87
CA GLY A 66 -10.05 15.91 6.52
C GLY A 66 -10.75 16.62 7.68
N CYS A 67 -10.70 16.07 8.90
CA CYS A 67 -11.23 16.71 10.10
C CYS A 67 -10.46 18.00 10.45
N TRP A 68 -9.14 18.00 10.33
CA TRP A 68 -8.30 19.18 10.56
C TRP A 68 -8.61 20.31 9.58
N VAL A 69 -8.72 20.02 8.28
CA VAL A 69 -9.10 20.99 7.25
C VAL A 69 -10.50 21.54 7.50
N SER A 70 -11.43 20.68 7.93
CA SER A 70 -12.80 21.09 8.27
C SER A 70 -12.82 22.02 9.49
N SER A 71 -12.08 21.66 10.55
CA SER A 71 -11.97 22.45 11.77
C SER A 71 -11.35 23.84 11.50
N TYR A 72 -10.24 23.89 10.76
CA TYR A 72 -9.62 25.16 10.37
C TYR A 72 -10.55 26.06 9.55
N ARG A 73 -11.33 25.46 8.63
CA ARG A 73 -12.30 26.21 7.81
C ARG A 73 -13.41 26.82 8.67
N GLU A 74 -13.90 26.12 9.69
CA GLU A 74 -14.93 26.64 10.60
C GLU A 74 -14.38 27.75 11.49
N VAL A 75 -13.14 27.62 11.98
CA VAL A 75 -12.46 28.70 12.74
C VAL A 75 -12.33 29.97 11.90
N GLN A 76 -11.94 29.86 10.62
CA GLN A 76 -11.88 31.03 9.74
C GLN A 76 -13.26 31.67 9.49
N LYS A 77 -14.33 30.87 9.36
CA LYS A 77 -15.69 31.42 9.22
C LYS A 77 -16.15 32.14 10.49
N ALA A 78 -15.85 31.60 11.66
CA ALA A 78 -16.18 32.22 12.94
C ALA A 78 -15.47 33.58 13.10
N GLN A 79 -14.17 33.64 12.77
CA GLN A 79 -13.38 34.88 12.78
C GLN A 79 -13.97 35.97 11.85
N CYS A 80 -14.41 35.60 10.65
CA CYS A 80 -15.07 36.51 9.70
C CYS A 80 -16.47 36.97 10.15
N ARG A 81 -17.14 36.19 11.01
CA ARG A 81 -18.46 36.52 11.54
C ARG A 81 -18.34 37.49 12.72
N ASP A 82 -17.31 37.33 13.55
CA ASP A 82 -17.03 38.19 14.71
C ASP A 82 -16.54 39.59 14.28
N SER A 83 -15.70 39.66 13.24
CA SER A 83 -15.24 40.92 12.63
C SER A 83 -16.29 41.68 11.81
N ARG A 84 -17.52 41.15 11.72
CA ARG A 84 -18.66 41.78 11.04
C ARG A 84 -19.77 42.21 12.02
N SER A 85 -19.58 41.99 13.31
CA SER A 85 -20.43 42.58 14.36
C SER A 85 -19.97 44.02 14.63
N PRO A 86 -20.89 44.99 14.71
CA PRO A 86 -20.59 46.42 14.75
C PRO A 86 -19.93 46.90 16.05
#